data_AF-A0A3D0CB49-F1
#
_entry.id   AF-A0A3D0CB49-F1
#
_cell.length_a   1.000
_cell.length_b   1.000
_cell.length_c   1.000
_cell.angle_alpha   90.00
_cell.angle_beta   90.00
_cell.angle_gamma   90.00
#
_symmetry.space_group_name_H-M   'P 1'
#
loop_
_entity.id
_entity.type
_entity.pdbx_description
1 polymer ?
#
loop_
_entity_poly.entity_id
_entity_poly.type
_entity_poly.pdbx_seq_one_letter_code
_entity_poly.pdbx_strand_id
1 'polypeptide(L)'
;MRVSSFSRLSATAISIFAVIYLVTMYHVGQSLSKSQAQYKGYQALISLTTVKFNRTIVEYLQTGEVSLLSRAQKQLALIVEQAQSLRIDELSNQIDSQAKSLAHNIDTKFRGMGKLSGDPLVLLRNGEHEMLAINNDLASYVQSTKELSLKEQFNYLIKTQAIGKLLAD
;
A
#
# COMPACT_ATOMS: atom_id res chain seq x y z
N MET A 1 -38.10 48.61 49.72
CA MET A 1 -36.75 48.73 49.12
C MET A 1 -36.82 49.80 48.03
N ARG A 2 -35.97 50.85 48.03
CA ARG A 2 -36.00 51.88 46.96
C ARG A 2 -35.70 51.23 45.61
N VAL A 3 -36.47 51.58 44.57
CA VAL A 3 -36.36 51.08 43.19
C VAL A 3 -34.90 51.11 42.67
N SER A 4 -34.11 52.09 43.13
CA SER A 4 -32.67 52.21 42.80
C SER A 4 -31.77 51.08 43.33
N SER A 5 -32.20 50.38 44.38
CA SER A 5 -31.45 49.28 45.01
C SER A 5 -31.77 47.96 44.31
N PHE A 6 -33.03 47.77 43.94
CA PHE A 6 -33.49 46.65 43.12
C PHE A 6 -32.86 46.70 41.72
N SER A 7 -32.89 47.86 41.06
CA SER A 7 -32.27 48.06 39.74
C SER A 7 -30.76 47.79 39.73
N ARG A 8 -30.02 48.23 40.77
CA ARG A 8 -28.58 47.92 40.88
C ARG A 8 -28.32 46.44 41.10
N LEU A 9 -29.11 45.77 41.94
CA LEU A 9 -28.98 44.33 42.19
C LEU A 9 -29.28 43.50 40.93
N SER A 10 -30.30 43.88 40.16
CA SER A 10 -30.61 43.26 38.87
C SER A 10 -29.53 43.50 37.82
N ALA A 11 -28.98 44.72 37.73
CA ALA A 11 -27.89 45.03 36.79
C ALA A 11 -26.63 44.21 37.09
N THR A 12 -26.28 44.05 38.36
CA THR A 12 -25.16 43.17 38.78
C THR A 12 -25.44 41.71 38.42
N ALA A 13 -26.66 41.21 38.67
CA ALA A 13 -27.02 39.84 38.31
C ALA A 13 -26.96 39.58 36.80
N ILE A 14 -27.49 40.49 35.97
CA ILE A 14 -27.45 40.40 34.50
C ILE A 14 -25.99 40.42 34.00
N SER A 15 -25.14 41.26 34.60
CA SER A 15 -23.71 41.32 34.24
C SER A 15 -22.99 40.00 34.52
N ILE A 16 -23.30 39.35 35.66
CA ILE A 16 -22.76 38.03 35.98
C ILE A 16 -23.22 36.98 34.95
N PHE A 17 -24.50 36.97 34.59
CA PHE A 17 -25.02 36.07 33.55
C PHE A 17 -24.35 36.30 32.20
N ALA A 18 -24.13 37.56 31.80
CA ALA A 18 -23.45 37.90 30.56
C ALA A 18 -22.01 37.35 30.53
N VAL A 19 -21.27 37.48 31.64
CA VAL A 19 -19.92 36.92 31.75
C VAL A 19 -19.92 35.39 31.66
N ILE A 20 -20.83 34.71 32.38
CA ILE A 20 -20.96 33.24 32.33
C ILE A 20 -21.31 32.78 30.90
N TYR A 21 -22.19 33.50 30.22
CA TYR A 21 -22.59 33.20 28.84
C TYR A 21 -21.42 33.33 27.86
N LEU A 22 -20.62 34.40 27.96
CA LEU A 22 -19.43 34.59 27.12
C LEU A 22 -18.39 33.48 27.32
N VAL A 23 -18.15 33.09 28.58
CA VAL A 23 -17.19 32.01 28.90
C VAL A 23 -17.66 30.66 28.34
N THR A 24 -18.94 30.32 28.52
CA THR A 24 -19.49 29.08 27.98
C THR A 24 -19.52 29.08 26.46
N MET A 25 -19.91 30.19 25.82
CA MET A 25 -19.89 30.33 24.35
C MET A 25 -18.47 30.18 23.79
N TYR A 26 -17.45 30.75 24.45
CA TYR A 26 -16.06 30.58 24.06
C TYR A 26 -15.61 29.11 24.15
N HIS A 27 -15.97 28.41 25.23
CA HIS A 27 -15.63 27.00 25.41
C HIS A 27 -16.34 26.10 24.37
N VAL A 28 -17.61 26.37 24.08
CA VAL A 28 -18.37 25.66 23.03
C VAL A 28 -17.75 25.91 21.65
N GLY A 29 -17.38 27.15 21.34
CA GLY A 29 -16.73 27.50 20.08
C GLY A 29 -15.39 26.76 19.89
N GLN A 30 -14.56 26.71 20.94
CA GLN A 30 -13.31 25.94 20.91
C GLN A 30 -13.55 24.43 20.77
N SER A 31 -14.50 23.87 21.53
CA SER A 31 -14.84 22.45 21.46
C SER A 31 -15.32 22.05 20.06
N LEU A 32 -16.19 22.86 19.45
CA LEU A 32 -16.69 22.63 18.10
C LEU A 32 -15.58 22.75 17.05
N SER A 33 -14.72 23.77 17.16
CA SER A 33 -13.58 23.95 16.25
C SER A 33 -12.62 22.76 16.31
N LYS A 34 -12.29 22.29 17.52
CA LYS A 34 -11.47 21.09 17.74
C LYS A 34 -12.11 19.84 17.14
N SER A 35 -13.42 19.66 17.35
CA SER A 35 -14.17 18.53 16.80
C SER A 35 -14.18 18.53 15.26
N GLN A 36 -14.40 19.70 14.64
CA GLN A 36 -14.33 19.84 13.17
C GLN A 36 -12.93 19.54 12.63
N ALA A 37 -11.87 19.99 13.32
CA ALA A 37 -10.49 19.70 12.93
C ALA A 37 -10.19 18.20 12.99
N GLN A 38 -10.60 17.52 14.06
CA GLN A 38 -10.46 16.06 14.20
C GLN A 38 -11.24 15.31 13.11
N TYR A 39 -12.48 15.72 12.82
CA TYR A 39 -13.29 15.11 11.77
C TYR A 39 -12.66 15.26 10.38
N LYS A 40 -12.16 16.45 10.04
CA LYS A 40 -11.43 16.68 8.79
C LYS A 40 -10.17 15.83 8.70
N GLY A 41 -9.41 15.73 9.80
CA GLY A 41 -8.21 14.89 9.87
C GLY A 41 -8.54 13.40 9.69
N TYR A 42 -9.65 12.93 10.27
CA TYR A 42 -10.14 11.56 10.08
C TYR A 42 -10.55 11.30 8.62
N GLN A 43 -11.26 12.22 7.99
CA GLN A 43 -11.61 12.10 6.57
C GLN A 43 -10.37 12.11 5.66
N ALA A 44 -9.37 12.93 5.98
CA ALA A 44 -8.08 12.92 5.28
C ALA A 44 -7.36 11.58 5.43
N LEU A 45 -7.39 10.98 6.61
CA LEU A 45 -6.83 9.65 6.89
C LEU A 45 -7.54 8.54 6.08
N ILE A 46 -8.87 8.57 6.03
CA ILE A 46 -9.66 7.66 5.17
C ILE A 46 -9.27 7.83 3.71
N SER A 47 -9.22 9.06 3.21
CA SER A 47 -8.87 9.34 1.81
C SER A 47 -7.45 8.86 1.47
N LEU A 48 -6.49 9.12 2.35
CA LEU A 48 -5.10 8.70 2.19
C LEU A 48 -4.99 7.17 2.11
N THR A 49 -5.77 6.45 2.92
CA THR A 49 -5.74 5.00 3.01
C THR A 49 -6.56 4.33 1.89
N THR A 50 -7.87 4.57 1.86
CA THR A 50 -8.82 3.84 1.02
C THR A 50 -8.74 4.23 -0.45
N VAL A 51 -8.33 5.47 -0.74
CA VAL A 51 -8.23 5.96 -2.13
C VAL A 51 -6.78 5.93 -2.57
N LYS A 52 -5.91 6.71 -1.92
CA LYS A 52 -4.57 6.99 -2.46
C LYS A 52 -3.64 5.78 -2.33
N PHE A 53 -3.56 5.18 -1.15
CA PHE A 53 -2.74 4.00 -0.91
C PHE A 53 -3.27 2.77 -1.68
N ASN A 54 -4.58 2.50 -1.60
CA ASN A 54 -5.19 1.39 -2.34
C ASN A 54 -4.92 1.48 -3.85
N ARG A 55 -5.11 2.67 -4.45
CA ARG A 55 -4.82 2.87 -5.88
C ARG A 55 -3.36 2.55 -6.21
N THR A 56 -2.40 2.98 -5.39
CA THR A 56 -0.98 2.71 -5.61
C THR A 56 -0.66 1.22 -5.52
N ILE A 57 -1.27 0.47 -4.60
CA ILE A 57 -1.07 -0.98 -4.51
C ILE A 57 -1.72 -1.71 -5.68
N VAL A 58 -2.94 -1.34 -6.08
CA VAL A 58 -3.61 -1.95 -7.24
C VAL A 58 -2.84 -1.70 -8.52
N GLU A 59 -2.38 -0.48 -8.74
CA GLU A 59 -1.54 -0.12 -9.89
C GLU A 59 -0.25 -0.96 -9.90
N TYR A 60 0.41 -1.12 -8.76
CA TYR A 60 1.58 -1.99 -8.64
C TYR A 60 1.29 -3.45 -8.98
N LEU A 61 0.16 -3.99 -8.50
CA LEU A 61 -0.22 -5.37 -8.81
C LEU A 61 -0.56 -5.58 -10.29
N GLN A 62 -0.93 -4.53 -11.01
CA GLN A 62 -1.20 -4.59 -12.44
C GLN A 62 0.06 -4.38 -13.30
N THR A 63 0.95 -3.48 -12.90
CA THR A 63 2.10 -3.06 -13.72
C THR A 63 3.42 -3.70 -13.29
N GLY A 64 3.52 -4.18 -12.05
CA GLY A 64 4.76 -4.64 -11.45
C GLY A 64 5.79 -3.53 -11.20
N GLU A 65 5.44 -2.25 -11.36
CA GLU A 65 6.40 -1.14 -11.27
C GLU A 65 6.89 -0.92 -9.83
N VAL A 66 8.16 -1.28 -9.56
CA VAL A 66 8.76 -1.24 -8.21
C VAL A 66 8.74 0.16 -7.57
N SER A 67 8.72 1.23 -8.37
CA SER A 67 8.62 2.61 -7.87
C SER A 67 7.34 2.84 -7.04
N LEU A 68 6.25 2.12 -7.39
CA LEU A 68 4.96 2.20 -6.70
C LEU A 68 5.03 1.60 -5.30
N LEU A 69 5.83 0.56 -5.07
CA LEU A 69 6.06 0.03 -3.71
C LEU A 69 6.80 1.04 -2.82
N SER A 70 7.79 1.74 -3.37
CA SER A 70 8.48 2.80 -2.65
C SER A 70 7.54 3.95 -2.30
N ARG A 71 6.59 4.26 -3.21
CA ARG A 71 5.52 5.23 -2.96
C ARG A 71 4.55 4.76 -1.88
N ALA A 72 4.16 3.48 -1.90
CA ALA A 72 3.27 2.87 -0.92
C ALA A 72 3.86 2.89 0.49
N GLN A 73 5.17 2.63 0.63
CA GLN A 73 5.87 2.75 1.92
C GLN A 73 5.84 4.19 2.46
N LYS A 74 6.08 5.20 1.61
CA LYS A 74 5.95 6.61 2.01
C LYS A 74 4.52 6.97 2.41
N GLN A 75 3.53 6.45 1.69
CA GLN A 75 2.12 6.64 2.03
C GLN A 75 1.75 6.02 3.38
N LEU A 76 2.29 4.83 3.71
CA LEU A 76 2.09 4.21 5.03
C LEU A 76 2.68 5.06 6.15
N ALA A 77 3.88 5.62 5.97
CA ALA A 77 4.47 6.53 6.95
C ALA A 77 3.57 7.75 7.20
N LEU A 78 3.02 8.34 6.13
CA LEU A 78 2.07 9.47 6.22
C LEU A 78 0.76 9.07 6.90
N ILE A 79 0.26 7.84 6.69
CA ILE A 79 -0.94 7.31 7.35
C ILE A 79 -0.71 7.22 8.87
N VAL A 80 0.45 6.72 9.29
CA VAL A 80 0.82 6.61 10.71
C VAL A 80 0.95 7.99 11.35
N GLU A 81 1.65 8.93 10.70
CA GLU A 81 1.81 10.30 11.17
C GLU A 81 0.46 11.01 11.31
N GLN A 82 -0.39 10.89 10.29
CA GLN A 82 -1.73 11.48 10.29
C GLN A 82 -2.60 10.87 11.40
N ALA A 83 -2.53 9.56 11.63
CA ALA A 83 -3.25 8.90 12.71
C ALA A 83 -2.81 9.41 14.10
N GLN A 84 -1.50 9.51 14.35
CA GLN A 84 -0.94 10.06 15.59
C GLN A 84 -1.39 11.52 15.83
N SER A 85 -1.49 12.32 14.77
CA SER A 85 -1.95 13.71 14.86
C SER A 85 -3.39 13.87 15.37
N LEU A 86 -4.24 12.84 15.24
CA LEU A 86 -5.63 12.85 15.72
C LEU A 86 -5.73 12.75 17.24
N ARG A 87 -4.66 12.32 17.93
CA ARG A 87 -4.59 12.11 19.38
C ARG A 87 -5.67 11.15 19.90
N ILE A 88 -5.87 10.06 19.17
CA ILE A 88 -6.74 8.94 19.53
C ILE A 88 -5.81 7.73 19.70
N ASP A 89 -5.41 7.43 20.93
CA ASP A 89 -4.32 6.49 21.20
C ASP A 89 -4.61 5.07 20.69
N GLU A 90 -5.81 4.56 20.94
CA GLU A 90 -6.23 3.23 20.48
C GLU A 90 -6.18 3.11 18.95
N LEU A 91 -6.74 4.11 18.25
CA LEU A 91 -6.72 4.16 16.78
C LEU A 91 -5.29 4.25 16.24
N SER A 92 -4.46 5.09 16.85
CA SER A 92 -3.07 5.30 16.42
C SER A 92 -2.25 4.03 16.56
N ASN A 93 -2.42 3.30 17.67
CA ASN A 93 -1.73 2.04 17.92
C ASN A 93 -2.19 0.93 16.96
N GLN A 94 -3.49 0.84 16.69
CA GLN A 94 -4.03 -0.12 15.72
C GLN A 94 -3.50 0.17 14.31
N ILE A 95 -3.52 1.44 13.88
CA ILE A 95 -3.02 1.85 12.57
C ILE A 95 -1.51 1.59 12.45
N ASP A 96 -0.72 1.91 13.47
CA ASP A 96 0.73 1.67 13.47
C ASP A 96 1.04 0.17 13.33
N SER A 97 0.35 -0.69 14.09
CA SER A 97 0.48 -2.14 14.00
C SER A 97 0.14 -2.68 12.60
N GLN A 98 -0.99 -2.25 12.04
CA GLN A 98 -1.42 -2.66 10.70
C GLN A 98 -0.49 -2.12 9.61
N ALA A 99 -0.03 -0.88 9.73
CA ALA A 99 0.90 -0.27 8.79
C ALA A 99 2.26 -0.99 8.80
N LYS A 100 2.76 -1.42 9.96
CA LYS A 100 3.98 -2.23 10.07
C LYS A 100 3.83 -3.60 9.43
N SER A 101 2.72 -4.29 9.71
CA SER A 101 2.39 -5.58 9.07
C SER A 101 2.34 -5.43 7.55
N LEU A 102 1.69 -4.37 7.07
CA LEU A 102 1.53 -4.13 5.64
C LEU A 102 2.84 -3.72 4.96
N ALA A 103 3.66 -2.90 5.63
CA ALA A 103 5.00 -2.55 5.15
C ALA A 103 5.89 -3.80 5.01
N HIS A 104 5.81 -4.73 5.97
CA HIS A 104 6.50 -6.01 5.89
C HIS A 104 6.00 -6.88 4.71
N ASN A 105 4.69 -6.94 4.50
CA ASN A 105 4.11 -7.67 3.35
C ASN A 105 4.49 -7.02 2.00
N ILE A 106 4.64 -5.70 1.95
CA ILE A 106 5.14 -4.98 0.76
C ILE A 106 6.55 -5.41 0.41
N ASP A 107 7.44 -5.45 1.40
CA ASP A 107 8.85 -5.77 1.16
C ASP A 107 9.08 -7.24 0.79
N THR A 108 8.22 -8.13 1.30
CA THR A 108 8.32 -9.58 1.09
C THR A 108 7.39 -10.07 -0.03
N LYS A 109 6.10 -10.22 0.27
CA LYS A 109 5.11 -10.91 -0.57
C LYS A 109 4.75 -10.14 -1.83
N PHE A 110 4.43 -8.85 -1.70
CA PHE A 110 3.97 -8.07 -2.85
C PHE A 110 5.09 -7.84 -3.84
N ARG A 111 6.33 -7.64 -3.37
CA ARG A 111 7.51 -7.53 -4.23
C ARG A 111 7.70 -8.73 -5.16
N GLY A 112 7.39 -9.94 -4.68
CA GLY A 112 7.39 -11.16 -5.49
C GLY A 112 6.20 -11.23 -6.45
N MET A 113 5.00 -10.89 -5.97
CA MET A 113 3.78 -10.91 -6.80
C MET A 113 3.84 -9.93 -7.97
N GLY A 114 4.22 -8.66 -7.76
CA GLY A 114 4.25 -7.69 -8.85
C GLY A 114 5.29 -8.02 -9.93
N LYS A 115 6.37 -8.74 -9.62
CA LYS A 115 7.28 -9.27 -10.65
C LYS A 115 6.61 -10.31 -11.55
N LEU A 116 5.70 -11.11 -10.99
CA LEU A 116 4.94 -12.13 -11.71
C LEU A 116 3.71 -11.54 -12.42
N SER A 117 3.15 -10.45 -11.89
CA SER A 117 1.96 -9.80 -12.43
C SER A 117 2.26 -8.73 -13.49
N GLY A 118 3.40 -8.04 -13.39
CA GLY A 118 3.80 -6.99 -14.34
C GLY A 118 4.30 -7.49 -15.70
N ASP A 119 4.72 -8.76 -15.76
CA ASP A 119 4.97 -9.48 -17.01
C ASP A 119 4.31 -10.87 -16.91
N PRO A 120 3.05 -11.03 -17.36
CA PRO A 120 2.32 -12.29 -17.26
C PRO A 120 3.00 -13.44 -18.01
N LEU A 121 3.95 -13.13 -18.90
CA LEU A 121 4.71 -14.12 -19.66
C LEU A 121 6.08 -14.40 -19.03
N VAL A 122 6.46 -13.78 -17.90
CA VAL A 122 7.80 -13.98 -17.30
C VAL A 122 8.06 -15.43 -16.90
N LEU A 123 7.05 -16.11 -16.38
CA LEU A 123 7.14 -17.53 -16.04
C LEU A 123 7.21 -18.39 -17.30
N LEU A 124 6.45 -18.02 -18.33
CA LEU A 124 6.46 -18.71 -19.62
C LEU A 124 7.84 -18.57 -20.27
N ARG A 125 8.37 -17.36 -20.38
CA ARG A 125 9.69 -17.05 -20.94
C ARG A 125 10.84 -17.70 -20.16
N ASN A 126 10.76 -17.71 -18.83
CA ASN A 126 11.73 -18.48 -18.03
C ASN A 126 11.63 -19.98 -18.32
N GLY A 127 10.41 -20.52 -18.43
CA GLY A 127 10.20 -21.91 -18.83
C GLY A 127 10.73 -22.20 -20.25
N GLU A 128 10.54 -21.29 -21.20
CA GLU A 128 11.10 -21.38 -22.56
C GLU A 128 12.63 -21.39 -22.53
N HIS A 129 13.25 -20.53 -21.73
CA HIS A 129 14.70 -20.54 -21.53
C HIS A 129 15.21 -21.83 -20.88
N GLU A 130 14.51 -22.36 -19.88
CA GLU A 130 14.84 -23.64 -19.25
C GLU A 130 14.71 -24.80 -20.25
N MET A 131 13.64 -24.82 -21.04
CA MET A 131 13.44 -25.82 -22.09
C MET A 131 14.53 -25.74 -23.17
N LEU A 132 14.97 -24.54 -23.56
CA LEU A 132 16.10 -24.33 -24.46
C LEU A 132 17.41 -24.85 -23.87
N ALA A 133 17.67 -24.59 -22.57
CA ALA A 133 18.84 -25.09 -21.87
C ALA A 133 18.87 -26.62 -21.83
N ILE A 134 17.76 -27.25 -21.42
CA ILE A 134 17.61 -28.72 -21.42
C ILE A 134 17.81 -29.28 -22.83
N ASN A 135 17.25 -28.64 -23.86
CA ASN A 135 17.40 -29.07 -25.24
C ASN A 135 18.87 -29.01 -25.71
N ASN A 136 19.64 -28.01 -25.26
CA ASN A 136 21.08 -27.93 -25.51
C ASN A 136 21.87 -29.00 -24.74
N ASP A 137 21.46 -29.31 -23.51
CA ASP A 137 22.06 -30.39 -22.71
C ASP A 137 21.81 -31.75 -23.38
N LEU A 138 20.61 -31.99 -23.92
CA LEU A 138 20.29 -33.18 -24.70
C LEU A 138 21.12 -33.28 -25.99
N ALA A 139 21.30 -32.17 -26.71
CA ALA A 139 22.17 -32.13 -27.88
C ALA A 139 23.64 -32.43 -27.52
N SER A 140 24.12 -31.93 -26.37
CA SER A 140 25.46 -32.19 -25.86
C SER A 140 25.63 -33.65 -25.43
N TYR A 141 24.62 -34.22 -24.78
CA TYR A 141 24.61 -35.63 -24.39
C TYR A 141 24.79 -36.55 -25.61
N VAL A 142 24.07 -36.27 -26.71
CA VAL A 142 24.14 -37.07 -27.95
C VAL A 142 25.54 -37.09 -28.56
N GLN A 143 26.31 -36.01 -28.41
CA GLN A 143 27.70 -35.97 -28.90
C GLN A 143 28.66 -36.82 -28.05
N SER A 144 28.29 -37.14 -26.81
CA SER A 144 29.14 -37.87 -25.86
C SER A 144 28.75 -39.33 -25.66
N THR A 145 27.53 -39.72 -26.06
CA THR A 145 27.00 -41.06 -25.81
C THR A 145 27.54 -42.12 -26.75
N LYS A 146 27.72 -43.34 -26.25
CA LYS A 146 28.11 -44.53 -27.02
C LYS A 146 26.95 -45.50 -27.28
N GLU A 147 25.79 -45.21 -26.71
CA GLU A 147 24.60 -46.08 -26.76
C GLU A 147 23.81 -45.94 -28.07
N LEU A 148 23.98 -44.81 -28.78
CA LEU A 148 23.26 -44.52 -30.02
C LEU A 148 24.15 -44.75 -31.24
N SER A 149 23.61 -45.35 -32.29
CA SER A 149 24.27 -45.42 -33.60
C SER A 149 24.40 -44.04 -34.23
N LEU A 150 25.33 -43.87 -35.18
CA LEU A 150 25.53 -42.61 -35.93
C LEU A 150 24.23 -42.09 -36.56
N LYS A 151 23.39 -42.98 -37.08
CA LYS A 151 22.10 -42.62 -37.68
C LYS A 151 21.11 -42.08 -36.63
N GLU A 152 21.08 -42.69 -35.45
CA GLU A 152 20.21 -42.26 -34.35
C GLU A 152 20.68 -40.94 -33.75
N GLN A 153 21.99 -40.76 -33.58
CA GLN A 153 22.57 -39.49 -33.13
C GLN A 153 22.21 -38.34 -34.07
N PHE A 154 22.36 -38.54 -35.39
CA PHE A 154 22.00 -37.54 -36.39
C PHE A 154 20.51 -37.19 -36.36
N ASN A 155 19.63 -38.19 -36.30
CA ASN A 155 18.19 -37.98 -36.22
C ASN A 155 17.77 -37.26 -34.93
N TYR A 156 18.44 -37.56 -33.81
CA TYR A 156 18.19 -36.92 -32.54
C TYR A 156 18.59 -35.44 -32.59
N LEU A 157 19.78 -35.12 -33.11
CA LEU A 157 20.26 -33.75 -33.25
C LEU A 157 19.34 -32.90 -34.14
N ILE A 158 18.80 -33.47 -35.22
CA ILE A 158 17.79 -32.78 -36.05
C ILE A 158 16.54 -32.45 -35.22
N LYS A 159 16.07 -33.39 -34.40
CA LYS A 159 14.89 -33.18 -33.54
C LYS A 159 15.14 -32.10 -32.50
N THR A 160 16.28 -32.12 -31.81
CA THR A 160 16.61 -31.07 -30.83
C THR A 160 16.82 -29.72 -31.50
N GLN A 161 17.39 -29.67 -32.69
CA GLN A 161 17.53 -28.42 -33.44
C GLN A 161 16.15 -27.85 -33.85
N ALA A 162 15.22 -28.70 -34.27
CA ALA A 162 13.86 -28.29 -34.60
C ALA A 162 13.10 -27.75 -33.38
N ILE A 163 13.22 -28.42 -32.22
CA ILE A 163 12.64 -27.97 -30.95
C ILE A 163 13.24 -26.62 -30.53
N GLY A 164 14.56 -26.48 -30.61
CA GLY A 164 15.25 -25.24 -30.26
C GLY A 164 14.81 -24.05 -31.12
N LYS A 165 14.55 -24.28 -32.41
CA LYS A 165 14.00 -23.26 -33.30
C LYS A 165 12.58 -22.84 -32.89
N LEU A 166 11.70 -23.80 -32.60
CA LEU A 166 10.32 -23.54 -32.19
C LEU A 166 10.20 -22.81 -30.84
N LEU A 167 11.20 -22.95 -29.97
CA LEU A 167 11.25 -22.27 -28.67
C LEU A 167 11.90 -20.87 -28.73
N ALA A 168 12.55 -20.53 -29.85
CA ALA A 168 13.24 -19.26 -30.04
C ALA A 168 12.45 -18.27 -30.94
N ASP A 169 11.45 -18.77 -31.67
CA ASP A 169 10.49 -18.02 -32.50
C ASP A 169 9.27 -17.59 -31.66
#